data_AF-A0A7S3UJU8-F1
#
_entry.id   AF-A0A7S3UJU8-F1
#
_cell.length_a   1.000
_cell.length_b   1.000
_cell.length_c   1.000
_cell.angle_alpha   90.00
_cell.angle_beta   90.00
_cell.angle_gamma   90.00
#
_symmetry.space_group_name_H-M   'P 1'
#
loop_
_entity.id
_entity.type
_entity.pdbx_description
1 polymer ?
#
loop_
_entity_poly.entity_id
_entity_poly.type
_entity_poly.pdbx_seq_one_letter_code
_entity_poly.pdbx_strand_id
1 'polypeptide(L)'
;PTTDKFVAVSHGESEKIVPGNALVCDQTLPFQNLSQFGNEFLIRFEGAQVPSKVLEGVTFIDTPGVLSGEKQRIARGYDFEAVIRWFAERVDLIVLLFDAHKLDISDEFRRSILALKGNDIKIRIVLNKADQVSQQQLMRVYGALMWSLGKVLDTPEVSRVFLG
;
A
#
# COMPACT_ATOMS: atom_id res chain seq x y z
N PRO A 1 7.60 14.63 -1.24
CA PRO A 1 6.89 13.37 -1.55
C PRO A 1 6.13 13.53 -2.88
N THR A 2 6.38 12.64 -3.85
CA THR A 2 5.89 12.79 -5.23
C THR A 2 4.50 12.18 -5.47
N THR A 3 4.06 11.25 -4.61
CA THR A 3 2.72 10.63 -4.69
C THR A 3 2.01 10.78 -3.35
N ASP A 4 0.93 11.56 -3.32
CA ASP A 4 0.09 11.82 -2.15
C ASP A 4 -1.34 11.25 -2.28
N LYS A 5 -1.61 10.52 -3.37
CA LYS A 5 -2.92 9.96 -3.71
C LYS A 5 -2.91 8.44 -3.77
N PHE A 6 -4.09 7.85 -3.54
CA PHE A 6 -4.37 6.49 -3.92
C PHE A 6 -4.69 6.42 -5.41
N VAL A 7 -4.12 5.45 -6.12
CA VAL A 7 -4.36 5.27 -7.56
C VAL A 7 -4.78 3.83 -7.82
N ALA A 8 -6.00 3.63 -8.32
CA ALA A 8 -6.45 2.35 -8.84
C ALA A 8 -6.01 2.21 -10.31
N VAL A 9 -4.96 1.42 -10.55
CA VAL A 9 -4.45 1.16 -11.90
C VAL A 9 -5.12 -0.11 -12.44
N SER A 10 -6.01 0.07 -13.41
CA SER A 10 -6.81 -1.01 -13.99
C SER A 10 -6.70 -1.02 -15.52
N HIS A 11 -7.20 -2.09 -16.14
CA HIS A 11 -7.29 -2.14 -17.60
C HIS A 11 -8.31 -1.12 -18.13
N GLY A 12 -8.05 -0.61 -19.32
CA GLY A 12 -9.02 0.11 -20.14
C GLY A 12 -8.57 0.14 -21.60
N GLU A 13 -9.50 0.42 -22.51
CA GLU A 13 -9.24 0.44 -23.96
C GLU A 13 -8.31 1.60 -24.37
N SER A 14 -8.29 2.67 -23.58
CA SER A 14 -7.43 3.84 -23.80
C SER A 14 -6.90 4.37 -22.47
N GLU A 15 -5.81 5.12 -22.54
CA GLU A 15 -5.23 5.79 -21.39
C GLU A 15 -6.18 6.88 -20.86
N LYS A 16 -6.65 6.71 -19.63
CA LYS A 16 -7.62 7.61 -19.02
C LYS A 16 -7.41 7.73 -17.52
N ILE A 17 -7.47 8.96 -17.01
CA ILE A 17 -7.54 9.22 -15.58
C ILE A 17 -8.98 9.55 -15.21
N VAL A 18 -9.50 8.86 -14.19
CA VAL A 18 -10.86 9.03 -13.66
C VAL A 18 -10.77 9.53 -12.21
N PRO A 19 -11.33 10.70 -11.88
CA PRO A 19 -11.33 11.21 -10.51
C PRO A 19 -12.11 10.30 -9.55
N GLY A 20 -11.71 10.24 -8.28
CA GLY A 20 -12.34 9.41 -7.24
C GLY A 20 -13.84 9.64 -7.09
N ASN A 21 -14.29 10.90 -7.17
CA ASN A 21 -15.72 11.25 -7.15
C ASN A 21 -16.52 10.60 -8.30
N ALA A 22 -15.90 10.40 -9.47
CA ALA A 22 -16.54 9.71 -10.58
C ALA A 22 -16.45 8.18 -10.41
N LEU A 23 -15.33 7.67 -9.89
CA LEU A 23 -15.14 6.23 -9.64
C LEU A 23 -16.17 5.65 -8.67
N VAL A 24 -16.51 6.38 -7.60
CA VAL A 24 -17.49 5.89 -6.61
C VAL A 24 -18.93 5.91 -7.13
N CYS A 25 -19.20 6.65 -8.21
CA CYS A 25 -20.50 6.68 -8.87
C CYS A 25 -20.67 5.54 -9.89
N ASP A 26 -19.58 4.92 -10.33
CA ASP A 26 -19.62 3.80 -11.27
C ASP A 26 -20.06 2.52 -10.57
N GLN A 27 -21.18 1.93 -11.01
CA GLN A 27 -21.72 0.71 -10.41
C GLN A 27 -21.07 -0.58 -10.90
N THR A 28 -20.25 -0.48 -11.94
CA THR A 28 -19.50 -1.60 -12.47
C THR A 28 -18.19 -1.83 -11.71
N LEU A 29 -17.74 -0.82 -10.93
CA LEU A 29 -16.48 -0.85 -10.20
C LEU A 29 -16.68 -1.11 -8.70
N PRO A 30 -15.71 -1.77 -8.03
CA PRO A 30 -15.82 -2.14 -6.62
C PRO A 30 -15.58 -0.95 -5.66
N PHE A 31 -15.66 0.30 -6.12
CA PHE A 31 -15.21 1.48 -5.37
C PHE A 31 -16.34 2.27 -4.71
N GLN A 32 -17.61 1.95 -4.95
CA GLN A 32 -18.76 2.72 -4.44
C GLN A 32 -18.69 3.04 -2.93
N ASN A 33 -18.33 2.04 -2.13
CA ASN A 33 -18.29 2.16 -0.67
C ASN A 33 -17.13 3.04 -0.17
N LEU A 34 -16.20 3.46 -1.03
CA LEU A 34 -15.18 4.43 -0.66
C LEU A 34 -15.75 5.84 -0.44
N SER A 35 -16.98 6.11 -0.91
CA SER A 35 -17.69 7.36 -0.64
C SER A 35 -17.87 7.65 0.87
N GLN A 36 -17.87 6.61 1.72
CA GLN A 36 -17.95 6.74 3.17
C GLN A 36 -16.78 7.51 3.80
N PHE A 37 -15.62 7.56 3.12
CA PHE A 37 -14.42 8.27 3.60
C PHE A 37 -14.47 9.78 3.30
N GLY A 38 -15.52 10.25 2.61
CA GLY A 38 -15.78 11.66 2.38
C GLY A 38 -14.92 12.29 1.29
N ASN A 39 -15.24 13.54 0.98
CA ASN A 39 -14.67 14.26 -0.17
C ASN A 39 -13.14 14.50 -0.05
N GLU A 40 -12.62 14.65 1.18
CA GLU A 40 -11.16 14.81 1.41
C GLU A 40 -10.35 13.61 0.93
N PHE A 41 -10.90 12.40 1.07
CA PHE A 41 -10.31 11.19 0.51
C PHE A 41 -10.52 11.13 -1.01
N LEU A 42 -11.73 11.39 -1.50
CA LEU A 42 -12.07 11.23 -2.92
C LEU A 42 -11.29 12.17 -3.86
N ILE A 43 -10.87 13.34 -3.37
CA ILE A 43 -9.95 14.24 -4.12
C ILE A 43 -8.54 13.64 -4.24
N ARG A 44 -8.16 12.77 -3.30
CA ARG A 44 -6.88 12.07 -3.22
C ARG A 44 -6.99 10.61 -3.63
N PHE A 45 -8.05 10.26 -4.36
CA PHE A 45 -8.24 8.97 -4.98
C PHE A 45 -8.50 9.17 -6.47
N GLU A 46 -7.84 8.40 -7.30
CA GLU A 46 -8.05 8.42 -8.75
C GLU A 46 -7.87 7.03 -9.34
N GLY A 47 -8.40 6.84 -10.54
CA GLY A 47 -8.27 5.61 -11.31
C GLY A 47 -7.49 5.89 -12.56
N ALA A 48 -6.48 5.09 -12.82
CA ALA A 48 -5.71 5.13 -14.06
C ALA A 48 -6.05 3.88 -14.88
N GLN A 49 -6.70 4.08 -16.01
CA GLN A 49 -7.01 3.03 -16.97
C GLN A 49 -5.95 3.03 -18.06
N VAL A 50 -5.35 1.88 -18.34
CA VAL A 50 -4.28 1.74 -19.35
C VAL A 50 -4.45 0.43 -20.13
N PRO A 51 -4.27 0.44 -21.47
CA PRO A 51 -4.32 -0.79 -22.26
C PRO A 51 -3.07 -1.64 -21.99
N SER A 52 -3.22 -2.63 -21.12
CA SER A 52 -2.15 -3.56 -20.75
C SER A 52 -2.69 -4.96 -20.54
N LYS A 53 -2.00 -5.96 -21.14
CA LYS A 53 -2.31 -7.39 -20.98
C LYS A 53 -2.19 -7.86 -19.53
N VAL A 54 -1.29 -7.25 -18.75
CA VAL A 54 -1.17 -7.58 -17.32
C VAL A 54 -2.41 -7.10 -16.58
N LEU A 55 -2.89 -5.90 -16.91
CA LEU A 55 -4.02 -5.29 -16.22
C LEU A 55 -5.37 -5.97 -16.55
N GLU A 56 -5.44 -6.76 -17.63
CA GLU A 56 -6.61 -7.59 -17.93
C GLU A 56 -6.85 -8.66 -16.85
N GLY A 57 -5.77 -9.13 -16.20
CA GLY A 57 -5.84 -10.14 -15.15
C GLY A 57 -5.73 -9.60 -13.72
N VAL A 58 -5.15 -8.39 -13.53
CA VAL A 58 -4.93 -7.81 -12.21
C VAL A 58 -5.17 -6.29 -12.20
N THR A 59 -5.66 -5.77 -11.08
CA THR A 59 -5.74 -4.33 -10.81
C THR A 59 -4.79 -4.01 -9.67
N PHE A 60 -3.98 -2.97 -9.82
CA PHE A 60 -3.09 -2.51 -8.76
C PHE A 60 -3.72 -1.35 -8.02
N ILE A 61 -3.60 -1.35 -6.70
CA ILE A 61 -3.91 -0.19 -5.87
C ILE A 61 -2.58 0.37 -5.39
N ASP A 62 -2.16 1.48 -5.98
CA ASP A 62 -1.01 2.23 -5.48
C ASP A 62 -1.47 3.12 -4.33
N THR A 63 -0.68 3.14 -3.26
CA THR A 63 -1.00 3.86 -2.03
C THR A 63 -0.02 5.01 -1.83
N PRO A 64 -0.45 6.15 -1.26
CA PRO A 64 0.47 7.22 -0.88
C PRO A 64 1.64 6.68 -0.05
N GLY A 65 2.83 7.20 -0.28
CA GLY A 65 3.99 6.85 0.51
C GLY A 65 3.74 7.11 2.00
N VAL A 66 4.03 6.13 2.85
CA VAL A 66 3.90 6.28 4.29
C VAL A 66 5.08 7.10 4.78
N LEU A 67 4.81 8.33 5.17
CA LEU A 67 5.82 9.31 5.50
C LEU A 67 6.08 9.32 7.01
N SER A 68 7.29 9.72 7.40
CA SER A 68 7.64 9.93 8.80
C SER A 68 7.25 11.35 9.21
N GLY A 69 6.24 11.49 10.08
CA GLY A 69 5.93 12.75 10.75
C GLY A 69 4.44 13.05 10.93
N GLU A 70 4.07 13.40 12.16
CA GLU A 70 2.69 13.66 12.60
C GLU A 70 1.99 14.82 11.85
N LYS A 71 2.78 15.78 11.35
CA LYS A 71 2.26 16.91 10.54
C LYS A 71 1.57 16.48 9.25
N GLN A 72 2.02 15.39 8.62
CA GLN A 72 1.40 14.92 7.39
C GLN A 72 0.15 14.08 7.63
N ARG A 73 0.05 13.42 8.79
CA ARG A 73 -1.19 12.75 9.22
C ARG A 73 -2.35 13.73 9.33
N ILE A 74 -2.15 14.86 10.00
CA ILE A 74 -3.17 15.91 10.17
C ILE A 74 -3.51 16.56 8.82
N ALA A 75 -2.52 16.68 7.92
CA ALA A 75 -2.71 17.33 6.61
C ALA A 75 -3.54 16.53 5.61
N ARG A 76 -3.77 15.22 5.80
CA ARG A 76 -4.50 14.38 4.84
C ARG A 76 -6.02 14.62 4.86
N GLY A 77 -6.60 14.96 6.00
CA GLY A 77 -8.04 15.20 6.11
C GLY A 77 -8.94 13.95 6.03
N TYR A 78 -8.36 12.74 6.00
CA TYR A 78 -9.10 11.47 6.03
C TYR A 78 -8.37 10.42 6.89
N ASP A 79 -9.11 9.39 7.33
CA ASP A 79 -8.56 8.28 8.10
C ASP A 79 -7.82 7.28 7.19
N PHE A 80 -6.51 7.46 7.09
CA PHE A 80 -5.64 6.60 6.28
C PHE A 80 -5.68 5.13 6.71
N GLU A 81 -5.73 4.85 8.02
CA GLU A 81 -5.71 3.48 8.54
C GLU A 81 -7.02 2.75 8.22
N ALA A 82 -8.15 3.46 8.28
CA ALA A 82 -9.44 2.90 7.90
C ALA A 82 -9.54 2.62 6.39
N VAL A 83 -8.96 3.49 5.54
CA VAL A 83 -8.88 3.25 4.09
C VAL A 83 -8.02 2.02 3.78
N ILE A 84 -6.84 1.92 4.39
CA ILE A 84 -5.96 0.75 4.23
C ILE A 84 -6.66 -0.55 4.65
N ARG A 85 -7.36 -0.54 5.80
CA ARG A 85 -8.15 -1.69 6.25
C ARG A 85 -9.23 -2.08 5.24
N TRP A 86 -9.95 -1.08 4.71
CA TRP A 86 -11.01 -1.32 3.73
C TRP A 86 -10.48 -2.01 2.46
N PHE A 87 -9.30 -1.60 1.98
CA PHE A 87 -8.63 -2.27 0.86
C PHE A 87 -8.16 -3.68 1.25
N ALA A 88 -7.53 -3.83 2.42
CA ALA A 88 -6.97 -5.11 2.88
C ALA A 88 -8.00 -6.25 2.91
N GLU A 89 -9.24 -5.94 3.31
CA GLU A 89 -10.36 -6.89 3.32
C GLU A 89 -10.72 -7.40 1.91
N ARG A 90 -10.53 -6.57 0.87
CA ARG A 90 -11.03 -6.80 -0.50
C ARG A 90 -9.97 -7.22 -1.50
N VAL A 91 -8.72 -6.89 -1.26
CA VAL A 91 -7.60 -7.30 -2.14
C VAL A 91 -7.24 -8.76 -1.92
N ASP A 92 -6.67 -9.38 -2.96
CA ASP A 92 -6.15 -10.75 -2.92
C ASP A 92 -4.72 -10.82 -2.35
N LEU A 93 -3.92 -9.77 -2.57
CA LEU A 93 -2.51 -9.73 -2.20
C LEU A 93 -2.10 -8.31 -1.76
N ILE A 94 -1.30 -8.24 -0.71
CA ILE A 94 -0.77 -6.99 -0.15
C ILE A 94 0.75 -7.03 -0.22
N VAL A 95 1.36 -6.08 -0.93
CA VAL A 95 2.83 -5.98 -1.03
C VAL A 95 3.33 -4.90 -0.08
N LEU A 96 4.16 -5.29 0.89
CA LEU A 96 4.88 -4.36 1.76
C LEU A 96 6.30 -4.17 1.22
N LEU A 97 6.60 -2.95 0.78
CA LEU A 97 7.90 -2.58 0.22
C LEU A 97 8.80 -1.94 1.28
N PHE A 98 10.01 -2.45 1.40
CA PHE A 98 11.07 -1.90 2.26
C PHE A 98 12.30 -1.58 1.41
N ASP A 99 12.97 -0.48 1.72
CA ASP A 99 14.23 -0.09 1.08
C ASP A 99 15.41 -0.65 1.89
N ALA A 100 16.27 -1.46 1.26
CA ALA A 100 17.41 -2.09 1.93
C ALA A 100 18.46 -1.06 2.42
N HIS A 101 18.55 0.09 1.76
CA HIS A 101 19.50 1.14 2.12
C HIS A 101 18.99 2.02 3.27
N LYS A 102 17.67 2.24 3.36
CA LYS A 102 17.02 3.09 4.38
C LYS A 102 15.85 2.37 5.04
N LEU A 103 16.16 1.29 5.76
CA LEU A 103 15.17 0.62 6.57
C LEU A 103 14.75 1.53 7.74
N ASP A 104 13.61 2.21 7.60
CA ASP A 104 12.96 2.97 8.66
C ASP A 104 11.48 2.55 8.75
N ILE A 105 11.06 2.10 9.93
CA ILE A 105 9.71 1.67 10.21
C ILE A 105 9.08 2.77 11.08
N SER A 106 8.52 3.77 10.41
CA SER A 106 7.87 4.89 11.08
C SER A 106 6.64 4.43 11.87
N ASP A 107 6.23 5.22 12.88
CA ASP A 107 5.02 4.93 13.66
C ASP A 107 3.76 4.81 12.77
N GLU A 108 3.68 5.60 11.71
CA GLU A 108 2.57 5.55 10.76
C GLU A 108 2.57 4.25 9.96
N PHE A 109 3.75 3.78 9.55
CA PHE A 109 3.88 2.50 8.87
C PHE A 109 3.53 1.34 9.79
N ARG A 110 3.95 1.41 11.06
CA ARG A 110 3.52 0.45 12.09
C ARG A 110 2.01 0.40 12.25
N ARG A 111 1.32 1.54 12.32
CA ARG A 111 -0.15 1.59 12.41
C ARG A 111 -0.82 1.08 11.15
N SER A 112 -0.25 1.36 9.98
CA SER A 112 -0.73 0.83 8.70
C SER A 112 -0.66 -0.69 8.67
N ILE A 113 0.44 -1.30 9.13
CA ILE A 113 0.56 -2.76 9.26
C ILE A 113 -0.48 -3.30 10.26
N LEU A 114 -0.67 -2.63 11.40
CA LEU A 114 -1.70 -3.03 12.38
C LEU A 114 -3.12 -2.97 11.78
N ALA A 115 -3.38 -2.07 10.84
CA ALA A 115 -4.65 -2.01 10.11
C ALA A 115 -4.86 -3.21 9.18
N LEU A 116 -3.79 -3.92 8.78
CA LEU A 116 -3.84 -5.15 7.97
C LEU A 116 -4.09 -6.42 8.79
N LYS A 117 -4.13 -6.33 10.12
CA LYS A 117 -4.31 -7.49 11.01
C LYS A 117 -5.51 -8.34 10.60
N GLY A 118 -5.31 -9.66 10.52
CA GLY A 118 -6.34 -10.61 10.06
C GLY A 118 -6.27 -10.90 8.56
N ASN A 119 -5.45 -10.16 7.80
CA ASN A 119 -5.15 -10.44 6.39
C ASN A 119 -3.69 -10.89 6.18
N ASP A 120 -3.05 -11.40 7.23
CA ASP A 120 -1.62 -11.73 7.27
C ASP A 120 -1.19 -12.70 6.16
N ILE A 121 -2.07 -13.65 5.80
CA ILE A 121 -1.84 -14.61 4.72
C ILE A 121 -1.69 -13.97 3.33
N LYS A 122 -2.28 -12.78 3.13
CA LYS A 122 -2.24 -12.01 1.88
C LYS A 122 -0.96 -11.18 1.75
N ILE A 123 -0.23 -11.01 2.85
CA ILE A 123 0.94 -10.12 2.90
C ILE A 123 2.16 -10.80 2.25
N ARG A 124 2.84 -10.07 1.38
CA ARG A 124 4.14 -10.41 0.79
C ARG A 124 5.08 -9.25 1.02
N ILE A 125 6.25 -9.53 1.58
CA ILE A 125 7.23 -8.50 1.91
C ILE A 125 8.30 -8.48 0.82
N VAL A 126 8.64 -7.30 0.34
CA VAL A 126 9.69 -7.10 -0.67
C VAL A 126 10.72 -6.16 -0.08
N LEU A 127 11.97 -6.64 0.04
CA LEU A 127 13.12 -5.81 0.38
C LEU A 127 13.78 -5.39 -0.94
N ASN A 128 13.46 -4.18 -1.37
CA ASN A 128 13.87 -3.57 -2.62
C ASN A 128 15.24 -2.88 -2.47
N LYS A 129 15.95 -2.70 -3.59
CA LYS A 129 17.28 -2.09 -3.67
C LYS A 129 18.35 -2.83 -2.87
N ALA A 130 18.22 -4.14 -2.76
CA ALA A 130 19.18 -5.00 -2.06
C ALA A 130 20.58 -4.95 -2.72
N ASP A 131 20.66 -4.58 -4.00
CA ASP A 131 21.88 -4.33 -4.76
C ASP A 131 22.69 -3.11 -4.28
N GLN A 132 22.04 -2.17 -3.57
CA GLN A 132 22.68 -0.95 -3.08
C GLN A 132 23.43 -1.12 -1.74
N VAL A 133 23.40 -2.32 -1.17
CA VAL A 133 24.05 -2.63 0.11
C VAL A 133 24.95 -3.86 0.01
N SER A 134 25.99 -3.91 0.82
CA SER A 134 26.86 -5.10 0.90
C SER A 134 26.08 -6.31 1.45
N GLN A 135 26.53 -7.53 1.13
CA GLN A 135 25.91 -8.76 1.66
C GLN A 135 25.82 -8.78 3.20
N GLN A 136 26.85 -8.29 3.90
CA GLN A 136 26.85 -8.22 5.36
C GLN A 136 25.80 -7.24 5.89
N GLN A 137 25.66 -6.08 5.23
CA GLN A 137 24.64 -5.10 5.58
C GLN A 137 23.24 -5.63 5.26
N LEU A 138 23.04 -6.30 4.13
CA LEU A 138 21.78 -6.92 3.76
C LEU A 138 21.31 -7.92 4.82
N MET A 139 22.20 -8.77 5.33
CA MET A 139 21.86 -9.71 6.41
C MET A 139 21.43 -8.99 7.70
N ARG A 140 22.07 -7.86 8.04
CA ARG A 140 21.69 -7.05 9.20
C ARG A 140 20.33 -6.39 9.01
N VAL A 141 20.09 -5.81 7.84
CA VAL A 141 18.82 -5.17 7.47
C VAL A 141 17.68 -6.18 7.46
N TYR A 142 17.91 -7.36 6.88
CA TYR A 142 16.95 -8.46 6.90
C TYR A 142 16.61 -8.89 8.33
N GLY A 143 17.61 -9.07 9.19
CA GLY A 143 17.40 -9.40 10.60
C GLY A 143 16.60 -8.32 11.35
N ALA A 144 16.91 -7.04 11.15
CA ALA A 144 16.20 -5.92 11.76
C ALA A 144 14.75 -5.81 11.28
N LEU A 145 14.50 -6.06 10.00
CA LEU A 145 13.16 -6.11 9.40
C LEU A 145 12.33 -7.23 10.03
N MET A 146 12.85 -8.46 10.05
CA MET A 146 12.15 -9.61 10.60
C MET A 146 11.86 -9.45 12.10
N TRP A 147 12.82 -8.91 12.86
CA TRP A 147 12.61 -8.58 14.27
C TRP A 147 11.48 -7.58 14.47
N SER A 148 11.44 -6.53 13.66
CA SER A 148 10.42 -5.48 13.78
C SER A 148 9.04 -5.98 13.36
N LEU A 149 8.96 -6.74 12.27
CA LEU A 149 7.71 -7.34 11.79
C LEU A 149 7.16 -8.37 12.78
N GLY A 150 8.02 -9.19 13.39
CA GLY A 150 7.60 -10.15 14.42
C GLY A 150 6.90 -9.48 15.61
N LYS A 151 7.31 -8.25 15.96
CA LYS A 151 6.65 -7.46 17.03
C LYS A 151 5.32 -6.82 16.62
N VAL A 152 5.02 -6.73 15.32
CA VAL A 152 3.86 -6.00 14.81
C VAL A 152 2.78 -6.95 14.30
N LEU A 153 3.17 -7.98 13.55
CA LEU A 153 2.23 -8.94 12.96
C LEU A 153 1.72 -9.96 13.98
N ASP A 154 2.44 -10.20 15.08
CA ASP A 154 2.01 -11.09 16.18
C ASP A 154 1.48 -12.45 15.69
N THR A 155 2.11 -12.98 14.65
CA THR A 155 1.77 -14.26 14.01
C THR A 155 2.94 -15.24 14.18
N PRO A 156 2.67 -16.52 14.47
CA PRO A 156 3.71 -17.54 14.53
C PRO A 156 4.28 -17.88 13.14
N GLU A 157 3.61 -17.49 12.05
CA GLU A 157 4.06 -17.78 10.70
C GLU A 157 5.09 -16.76 10.22
N VAL A 158 6.22 -17.26 9.71
CA VAL A 158 7.27 -16.42 9.14
C VAL A 158 6.82 -15.92 7.77
N SER A 159 6.58 -14.61 7.65
CA SER A 159 6.25 -13.99 6.37
C SER A 159 7.38 -14.16 5.36
N ARG A 160 7.03 -14.55 4.13
CA ARG A 160 8.01 -14.69 3.04
C ARG A 160 8.48 -13.31 2.57
N VAL A 161 9.80 -13.12 2.56
CA VAL A 161 10.46 -11.90 2.06
C VAL A 161 11.12 -12.18 0.72
N PHE A 162 10.85 -11.34 -0.27
CA PHE A 162 11.51 -11.34 -1.57
C PHE A 162 12.60 -10.27 -1.58
N LEU A 163 13.81 -10.65 -2.00
CA LEU A 163 14.95 -9.74 -2.14
C LEU A 163 15.03 -9.31 -3.60
N GLY A 164 15.13 -8.01 -3.84
CA GLY A 164 15.21 -7.42 -5.18
C GLY A 164 15.98 -6.11 -5.19
#